data_AF-A0A261GUD3-F1
#
_entry.id   AF-A0A261GUD3-F1
#
_cell.length_a   1.000
_cell.length_b   1.000
_cell.length_c   1.000
_cell.angle_alpha   90.00
_cell.angle_beta   90.00
_cell.angle_gamma   90.00
#
_symmetry.space_group_name_H-M   'P 1'
#
loop_
_entity.id
_entity.type
_entity.pdbx_description
1 polymer ?
#
loop_
_entity_poly.entity_id
_entity_poly.type
_entity_poly.pdbx_seq_one_letter_code
_entity_poly.pdbx_strand_id
1 'polypeptide(L)'
;MPETENQASYQVAVVDRFYPGDDFYKDAGERKTQRWLYGLVDLDRDQDREPLYHGDIVSLFASAPGIQVRRYVMLQGQPPQQEILRQLKEVRKHVFWGEPIHALVLSWESSTLASAFEKPLQVAHAADYKEQVRQWGLDQETWNLSYQIIRLLEDIAETGVNVFTIAGNGGSGMVNTYSFASGVITVGASEEGLQHFISENVFVSARARAVYQPVLVRDGAGVPVGYDLDGDNCAEVPISCLTGYSPERMDYPERPWSLLKGSSFAAPQALKHLLAGGANYCQSSAQGKR
;
A
#
# COMPACT_ATOMS: atom_id res chain seq x y z
N MET A 1 -39.21 9.01 6.59
CA MET A 1 -37.83 9.31 6.14
C MET A 1 -36.99 8.17 6.64
N PRO A 2 -36.34 7.37 5.77
CA PRO A 2 -35.46 6.33 6.26
C PRO A 2 -34.28 7.02 6.92
N GLU A 3 -34.00 6.63 8.16
CA GLU A 3 -32.80 7.02 8.89
C GLU A 3 -31.60 6.59 8.05
N THR A 4 -30.82 7.55 7.56
CA THR A 4 -29.50 7.29 7.01
C THR A 4 -28.66 6.78 8.18
N GLU A 5 -28.57 5.46 8.33
CA GLU A 5 -27.58 4.83 9.20
C GLU A 5 -26.23 5.49 8.91
N ASN A 6 -25.67 6.11 9.94
CA ASN A 6 -24.40 6.81 9.89
C ASN A 6 -23.34 5.74 9.63
N GLN A 7 -23.06 5.46 8.35
CA GLN A 7 -22.14 4.41 7.94
C GLN A 7 -20.80 4.70 8.63
N ALA A 8 -20.37 3.80 9.52
CA ALA A 8 -19.18 4.01 10.32
C ALA A 8 -17.99 4.30 9.40
N SER A 9 -17.42 5.50 9.52
CA SER A 9 -16.28 5.90 8.70
C SER A 9 -14.99 5.55 9.42
N TYR A 10 -14.29 4.55 8.91
CA TYR A 10 -12.90 4.27 9.28
C TYR A 10 -11.96 5.33 8.71
N GLN A 11 -10.84 5.52 9.39
CA GLN A 11 -9.82 6.50 9.07
C GLN A 11 -8.49 5.75 9.04
N VAL A 12 -7.84 5.77 7.89
CA VAL A 12 -6.68 4.93 7.60
C VAL A 12 -5.50 5.81 7.26
N ALA A 13 -4.43 5.70 8.04
CA ALA A 13 -3.16 6.35 7.73
C ALA A 13 -2.39 5.52 6.69
N VAL A 14 -1.93 6.15 5.61
CA VAL A 14 -1.02 5.53 4.64
C VAL A 14 0.27 6.32 4.61
N VAL A 15 1.39 5.69 4.98
CA VAL A 15 2.73 6.28 4.95
C VAL A 15 3.47 5.78 3.72
N ASP A 16 3.64 6.65 2.72
CA ASP A 16 4.26 6.29 1.44
C ASP A 16 4.68 7.54 0.64
N ARG A 17 5.20 7.34 -0.58
CA ARG A 17 5.46 8.37 -1.58
C ARG A 17 4.29 8.50 -2.53
N PHE A 18 3.80 9.73 -2.66
CA PHE A 18 2.67 10.09 -3.51
C PHE A 18 3.13 10.98 -4.66
N TYR A 19 2.37 11.00 -5.74
CA TYR A 19 2.55 11.94 -6.82
C TYR A 19 2.41 13.36 -6.27
N PRO A 20 3.43 14.24 -6.41
CA PRO A 20 3.44 15.54 -5.75
C PRO A 20 2.58 16.60 -6.46
N GLY A 21 1.96 16.24 -7.59
CA GLY A 21 1.25 17.18 -8.47
C GLY A 21 2.16 17.74 -9.56
N ASP A 22 1.54 18.24 -10.63
CA ASP A 22 2.27 18.72 -11.81
C ASP A 22 3.11 19.97 -11.54
N ASP A 23 2.65 20.85 -10.64
CA ASP A 23 3.33 22.11 -10.28
C ASP A 23 4.62 21.91 -9.46
N PHE A 24 4.88 20.67 -9.00
CA PHE A 24 6.10 20.34 -8.27
C PHE A 24 7.35 20.34 -9.18
N TYR A 25 7.17 20.07 -10.47
CA TYR A 25 8.28 19.91 -11.41
C TYR A 25 8.62 21.23 -12.10
N LYS A 26 9.91 21.46 -12.37
CA LYS A 26 10.39 22.68 -13.02
C LYS A 26 9.90 22.79 -14.46
N ASP A 27 9.83 21.65 -15.14
CA ASP A 27 9.41 21.56 -16.53
C ASP A 27 8.84 20.17 -16.89
N ALA A 28 8.29 20.06 -18.10
CA ALA A 28 7.70 18.83 -18.61
C ALA A 28 8.72 17.68 -18.77
N GLY A 29 10.00 17.99 -18.99
CA GLY A 29 11.07 17.00 -19.10
C GLY A 29 11.37 16.36 -17.75
N GLU A 30 11.56 17.17 -16.71
CA GLU A 30 11.71 16.70 -15.33
C GLU A 30 10.50 15.88 -14.91
N ARG A 31 9.28 16.36 -15.18
CA ARG A 31 8.04 15.62 -14.89
C ARG A 31 8.05 14.23 -15.54
N LYS A 32 8.36 14.14 -16.84
CA LYS A 32 8.41 12.87 -17.57
C LYS A 32 9.47 11.93 -17.00
N THR A 33 10.67 12.44 -16.70
CA THR A 33 11.74 11.64 -16.07
C THR A 33 11.29 11.10 -14.71
N GLN A 34 10.67 11.93 -13.87
CA GLN A 34 10.21 11.52 -12.55
C GLN A 34 9.06 10.51 -12.62
N ARG A 35 8.13 10.66 -13.58
CA ARG A 35 7.09 9.65 -13.87
C ARG A 35 7.70 8.32 -14.30
N TRP A 36 8.74 8.32 -15.13
CA TRP A 36 9.45 7.09 -15.48
C TRP A 36 10.18 6.42 -14.31
N LEU A 37 10.71 7.20 -13.37
CA LEU A 37 11.42 6.67 -12.20
C LEU A 37 10.46 6.10 -11.14
N TYR A 38 9.32 6.75 -10.90
CA TYR A 38 8.45 6.45 -9.75
C TYR A 38 7.03 6.01 -10.09
N GLY A 39 6.55 6.32 -11.29
CA GLY A 39 5.25 5.84 -11.77
C GLY A 39 5.27 4.33 -11.94
N LEU A 40 4.14 3.66 -11.72
CA LEU A 40 4.06 2.19 -11.75
C LEU A 40 3.35 1.64 -12.98
N VAL A 41 2.52 2.45 -13.64
CA VAL A 41 1.63 2.01 -14.72
C VAL A 41 1.66 3.00 -15.87
N ASP A 42 1.51 2.47 -17.08
CA ASP A 42 1.18 3.18 -18.32
C ASP A 42 -0.10 2.50 -18.80
N LEU A 43 -1.26 3.11 -18.49
CA LEU A 43 -2.56 2.46 -18.67
C LEU A 43 -3.08 2.64 -20.09
N ASP A 44 -2.64 3.67 -20.81
CA ASP A 44 -3.12 3.96 -22.16
C ASP A 44 -2.08 3.71 -23.27
N ARG A 45 -0.89 3.23 -22.92
CA ARG A 45 0.22 2.88 -23.82
C ARG A 45 0.77 4.06 -24.61
N ASP A 46 0.73 5.27 -24.04
CA ASP A 46 1.34 6.46 -24.64
C ASP A 46 2.84 6.61 -24.35
N GLN A 47 3.43 5.69 -23.58
CA GLN A 47 4.84 5.70 -23.12
C GLN A 47 5.16 6.83 -22.13
N ASP A 48 4.15 7.46 -21.55
CA ASP A 48 4.24 8.21 -20.31
C ASP A 48 3.59 7.39 -19.20
N ARG A 49 4.18 7.40 -18.00
CA ARG A 49 3.56 6.71 -16.88
C ARG A 49 2.53 7.63 -16.25
N GLU A 50 1.43 7.05 -15.77
CA GLU A 50 0.37 7.79 -15.13
C GLU A 50 0.90 8.58 -13.93
N PRO A 51 0.28 9.72 -13.56
CA PRO A 51 0.63 10.52 -12.37
C PRO A 51 0.21 9.82 -11.06
N LEU A 52 0.58 8.55 -10.91
CA LEU A 52 0.26 7.66 -9.81
C LEU A 52 1.58 7.03 -9.31
N TYR A 53 2.00 7.43 -8.13
CA TYR A 53 3.15 6.81 -7.46
C TYR A 53 2.69 5.64 -6.60
N HIS A 54 3.65 4.93 -6.01
CA HIS A 54 3.38 3.75 -5.18
C HIS A 54 2.32 4.01 -4.09
N GLY A 55 2.43 5.12 -3.35
CA GLY A 55 1.47 5.50 -2.33
C GLY A 55 0.06 5.80 -2.84
N ASP A 56 -0.06 6.31 -4.08
CA ASP A 56 -1.37 6.54 -4.70
C ASP A 56 -2.07 5.21 -4.94
N ILE A 57 -1.37 4.22 -5.51
CA ILE A 57 -1.94 2.87 -5.75
C ILE A 57 -2.26 2.16 -4.42
N VAL A 58 -1.36 2.23 -3.43
CA VAL A 58 -1.62 1.67 -2.09
C VAL A 58 -2.87 2.30 -1.47
N SER A 59 -3.06 3.61 -1.64
CA SER A 59 -4.24 4.31 -1.12
C SER A 59 -5.51 3.93 -1.85
N LEU A 60 -5.46 3.73 -3.17
CA LEU A 60 -6.59 3.21 -3.93
C LEU A 60 -7.00 1.83 -3.39
N PHE A 61 -6.05 0.94 -3.13
CA PHE A 61 -6.34 -0.42 -2.65
C PHE A 61 -6.83 -0.45 -1.19
N ALA A 62 -6.44 0.55 -0.38
CA ALA A 62 -6.97 0.72 0.97
C ALA A 62 -8.37 1.34 0.97
N SER A 63 -8.80 1.96 -0.13
CA SER A 63 -10.06 2.72 -0.20
C SER A 63 -11.27 1.80 -0.41
N ALA A 64 -12.36 2.14 0.27
CA ALA A 64 -13.67 1.53 0.16
C ALA A 64 -14.74 2.51 0.70
N PRO A 65 -16.03 2.32 0.40
CA PRO A 65 -17.10 3.02 1.09
C PRO A 65 -16.95 2.89 2.61
N GLY A 66 -16.99 4.02 3.31
CA GLY A 66 -16.75 4.06 4.76
C GLY A 66 -15.28 3.98 5.17
N ILE A 67 -14.32 3.96 4.25
CA ILE A 67 -12.89 4.12 4.56
C ILE A 67 -12.39 5.45 4.01
N GLN A 68 -11.89 6.31 4.89
CA GLN A 68 -11.22 7.55 4.53
C GLN A 68 -9.71 7.39 4.68
N VAL A 69 -8.98 7.53 3.58
CA VAL A 69 -7.52 7.45 3.57
C VAL A 69 -6.91 8.83 3.85
N ARG A 70 -6.09 8.90 4.89
CA ARG A 70 -5.23 10.04 5.21
C ARG A 70 -3.80 9.73 4.79
N ARG A 71 -3.27 10.56 3.88
CA ARG A 71 -1.92 10.43 3.32
C ARG A 71 -0.88 11.06 4.24
N TYR A 72 0.16 10.31 4.57
CA TYR A 72 1.34 10.77 5.30
C TYR A 72 2.55 10.72 4.37
N VAL A 73 2.79 11.84 3.69
CA VAL A 73 3.64 11.90 2.49
C VAL A 73 5.13 11.88 2.83
N MET A 74 5.86 10.87 2.36
CA MET A 74 7.32 10.83 2.41
C MET A 74 7.91 11.77 1.35
N LEU A 75 8.82 12.66 1.75
CA LEU A 75 9.45 13.60 0.83
C LEU A 75 10.42 12.90 -0.14
N GLN A 76 10.38 13.34 -1.40
CA GLN A 76 11.32 12.88 -2.41
C GLN A 76 12.73 13.41 -2.14
N GLY A 77 13.75 12.62 -2.50
CA GLY A 77 15.16 12.99 -2.29
C GLY A 77 15.68 12.82 -0.86
N GLN A 78 14.81 12.48 0.11
CA GLN A 78 15.21 12.17 1.49
C GLN A 78 15.39 10.65 1.69
N PRO A 79 16.26 10.22 2.64
CA PRO A 79 16.39 8.82 3.01
C PRO A 79 15.06 8.22 3.48
N PRO A 80 14.58 7.12 2.87
CA PRO A 80 13.24 6.58 3.16
C PRO A 80 12.99 6.28 4.64
N GLN A 81 13.93 5.67 5.34
CA GLN A 81 13.76 5.31 6.75
C GLN A 81 13.58 6.55 7.66
N GLN A 82 14.28 7.66 7.35
CA GLN A 82 14.11 8.90 8.11
C GLN A 82 12.71 9.49 7.90
N GLU A 83 12.21 9.45 6.66
CA GLU A 83 10.87 9.93 6.33
C GLU A 83 9.77 9.02 6.91
N ILE A 84 9.97 7.71 6.93
CA ILE A 84 9.08 6.76 7.63
C ILE A 84 9.01 7.11 9.10
N LEU A 85 10.16 7.25 9.78
CA LEU A 85 10.20 7.63 11.20
C LEU A 85 9.49 8.97 11.43
N ARG A 86 9.76 9.98 10.59
CA ARG A 86 9.13 11.30 10.69
C ARG A 86 7.62 11.21 10.55
N GLN A 87 7.12 10.48 9.55
CA GLN A 87 5.69 10.36 9.30
C GLN A 87 4.97 9.51 10.36
N LEU A 88 5.59 8.45 10.85
CA LEU A 88 5.06 7.68 11.97
C LEU A 88 4.98 8.52 13.25
N LYS A 89 5.92 9.45 13.49
CA LYS A 89 5.82 10.39 14.62
C LYS A 89 4.61 11.31 14.49
N GLU A 90 4.31 11.77 13.28
CA GLU A 90 3.10 12.56 13.01
C GLU A 90 1.82 11.72 13.18
N VAL A 91 1.79 10.47 12.69
CA VAL A 91 0.66 9.55 12.94
C VAL A 91 0.45 9.39 14.45
N ARG A 92 1.53 9.08 15.19
CA ARG A 92 1.48 8.88 16.64
C ARG A 92 0.99 10.11 17.39
N LYS A 93 1.38 11.30 16.95
CA LYS A 93 0.89 12.58 17.49
C LYS A 93 -0.61 12.71 17.32
N HIS A 94 -1.17 12.45 16.13
CA HIS A 94 -2.62 12.49 15.91
C HIS A 94 -3.36 11.47 16.78
N VAL A 95 -2.85 10.23 16.87
CA VAL A 95 -3.38 9.20 17.78
C VAL A 95 -3.37 9.68 19.23
N PHE A 96 -2.26 10.29 19.69
CA PHE A 96 -2.13 10.81 21.04
C PHE A 96 -3.17 11.89 21.37
N TRP A 97 -3.48 12.77 20.40
CA TRP A 97 -4.47 13.82 20.55
C TRP A 97 -5.92 13.35 20.36
N GLY A 98 -6.14 12.04 20.24
CA GLY A 98 -7.48 11.45 20.10
C GLY A 98 -8.11 11.63 18.72
N GLU A 99 -7.31 11.95 17.70
CA GLU A 99 -7.82 11.92 16.32
C GLU A 99 -8.14 10.47 15.92
N PRO A 100 -9.27 10.24 15.23
CA PRO A 100 -9.67 8.91 14.85
C PRO A 100 -8.72 8.39 13.76
N ILE A 101 -7.78 7.52 14.13
CA ILE A 101 -6.99 6.70 13.22
C ILE A 101 -7.23 5.26 13.64
N HIS A 102 -7.86 4.49 12.76
CA HIS A 102 -8.29 3.12 13.07
C HIS A 102 -7.29 2.08 12.56
N ALA A 103 -6.55 2.44 11.51
CA ALA A 103 -5.51 1.60 10.95
C ALA A 103 -4.39 2.43 10.32
N LEU A 104 -3.22 1.81 10.20
CA LEU A 104 -2.03 2.33 9.57
C LEU A 104 -1.52 1.31 8.55
N VAL A 105 -1.19 1.74 7.34
CA VAL A 105 -0.51 0.95 6.32
C VAL A 105 0.89 1.52 6.08
N LEU A 106 1.89 0.67 6.23
CA LEU A 106 3.27 0.93 5.84
C LEU A 106 3.68 -0.08 4.76
N SER A 107 3.48 0.28 3.49
CA SER A 107 3.85 -0.55 2.34
C SER A 107 5.30 -0.33 1.89
N TRP A 108 6.23 -0.31 2.86
CA TRP A 108 7.66 -0.09 2.60
C TRP A 108 8.50 -1.27 3.05
N GLU A 109 9.45 -1.67 2.21
CA GLU A 109 10.39 -2.74 2.52
C GLU A 109 11.69 -2.19 3.11
N SER A 110 12.07 -2.72 4.26
CA SER A 110 13.44 -2.72 4.77
C SER A 110 13.80 -4.18 5.00
N SER A 111 14.84 -4.73 4.37
CA SER A 111 15.05 -6.18 4.40
C SER A 111 16.13 -6.60 5.39
N THR A 112 15.85 -7.64 6.17
CA THR A 112 16.81 -8.35 7.02
C THR A 112 17.04 -9.73 6.43
N LEU A 113 18.31 -10.12 6.26
CA LEU A 113 18.65 -11.45 5.80
C LEU A 113 18.25 -12.50 6.83
N ALA A 114 17.57 -13.56 6.40
CA ALA A 114 17.25 -14.70 7.24
C ALA A 114 18.52 -15.36 7.83
N SER A 115 19.63 -15.30 7.10
CA SER A 115 20.94 -15.81 7.53
C SER A 115 21.63 -14.95 8.59
N ALA A 116 21.07 -13.79 8.96
CA ALA A 116 21.57 -13.00 10.09
C ALA A 116 21.23 -13.65 11.44
N PHE A 117 20.29 -14.59 11.45
CA PHE A 117 19.87 -15.34 12.64
C PHE A 117 20.57 -16.69 12.69
N GLU A 118 21.00 -17.11 13.89
CA GLU A 118 21.68 -18.40 14.07
C GLU A 118 20.75 -19.60 13.82
N LYS A 119 19.46 -19.45 14.15
CA LYS A 119 18.44 -20.50 14.02
C LYS A 119 17.59 -20.28 12.76
N PRO A 120 17.23 -21.33 12.00
CA PRO A 120 16.34 -21.22 10.85
C PRO A 120 14.98 -20.64 11.23
N LEU A 121 14.42 -19.74 10.41
CA LEU A 121 13.15 -19.04 10.68
C LEU A 121 12.01 -20.02 10.96
N GLN A 122 11.72 -20.22 12.24
CA GLN A 122 10.64 -21.09 12.73
C GLN A 122 9.81 -20.36 13.80
N VAL A 123 8.50 -20.65 13.85
CA VAL A 123 7.57 -20.01 14.81
C VAL A 123 8.04 -20.19 16.25
N ALA A 124 8.64 -21.35 16.56
CA ALA A 124 9.21 -21.65 17.87
C ALA A 124 10.35 -20.70 18.30
N HIS A 125 10.92 -19.93 17.38
CA HIS A 125 12.02 -18.99 17.62
C HIS A 125 11.62 -17.53 17.36
N ALA A 126 10.35 -17.26 17.02
CA ALA A 126 9.89 -15.92 16.66
C ALA A 126 10.16 -14.88 17.76
N ALA A 127 9.99 -15.26 19.04
CA ALA A 127 10.30 -14.41 20.18
C ALA A 127 11.81 -14.12 20.29
N ASP A 128 12.65 -15.15 20.13
CA ASP A 128 14.11 -15.02 20.15
C ASP A 128 14.61 -14.03 19.09
N TYR A 129 14.07 -14.09 17.87
CA TYR A 129 14.44 -13.18 16.78
C TYR A 129 14.09 -11.72 17.07
N LYS A 130 12.89 -11.48 17.62
CA LYS A 130 12.46 -10.12 18.01
C LYS A 130 13.37 -9.56 19.10
N GLU A 131 13.72 -10.39 20.09
CA GLU A 131 14.67 -10.00 21.13
C GLU A 131 16.07 -9.73 20.57
N GLN A 132 16.55 -10.54 19.63
CA GLN A 132 17.83 -10.31 18.97
C GLN A 132 17.85 -8.97 18.20
N VAL A 133 16.79 -8.68 17.43
CA VAL A 133 16.64 -7.39 16.73
C VAL A 133 16.56 -6.22 17.71
N ARG A 134 15.92 -6.41 18.87
CA ARG A 134 15.90 -5.43 19.96
C ARG A 134 17.31 -5.11 20.46
N GLN A 135 18.13 -6.14 20.71
CA GLN A 135 19.52 -5.96 21.13
C GLN A 135 20.35 -5.27 20.04
N TRP A 136 20.19 -5.67 18.77
CA TRP A 136 20.85 -4.99 17.65
C TRP A 136 20.51 -3.50 17.61
N GLY A 137 19.24 -3.14 17.80
CA GLY A 137 18.80 -1.75 17.84
C GLY A 137 19.38 -0.90 18.97
N LEU A 138 19.75 -1.53 20.08
CA LEU A 138 20.36 -0.87 21.24
C LEU A 138 21.89 -0.77 21.10
N ASP A 139 22.53 -1.81 20.59
CA ASP A 139 23.99 -1.94 20.62
C ASP A 139 24.66 -1.55 19.30
N GLN A 140 23.93 -1.53 18.18
CA GLN A 140 24.48 -1.29 16.84
C GLN A 140 23.86 -0.02 16.22
N GLU A 141 24.72 0.95 15.90
CA GLU A 141 24.30 2.23 15.30
C GLU A 141 23.52 2.04 13.99
N THR A 142 23.92 1.05 13.17
CA THR A 142 23.26 0.74 11.89
C THR A 142 21.82 0.25 12.03
N TRP A 143 21.46 -0.32 13.19
CA TRP A 143 20.11 -0.82 13.49
C TRP A 143 19.25 0.18 14.24
N ASN A 144 19.85 1.23 14.80
CA ASN A 144 19.16 2.16 15.68
C ASN A 144 17.93 2.80 15.04
N LEU A 145 18.04 3.25 13.78
CA LEU A 145 16.92 3.89 13.07
C LEU A 145 15.77 2.89 12.80
N SER A 146 16.09 1.69 12.33
CA SER A 146 15.11 0.62 12.11
C SER A 146 14.40 0.24 13.41
N TYR A 147 15.14 0.18 14.52
CA TYR A 147 14.59 -0.14 15.82
C TYR A 147 13.69 0.98 16.37
N GLN A 148 14.04 2.26 16.15
CA GLN A 148 13.14 3.38 16.47
C GLN A 148 11.81 3.29 15.72
N ILE A 149 11.84 2.88 14.44
CA ILE A 149 10.63 2.66 13.64
C ILE A 149 9.82 1.49 14.22
N ILE A 150 10.47 0.35 14.51
CA ILE A 150 9.81 -0.81 15.14
C ILE A 150 9.10 -0.40 16.43
N ARG A 151 9.80 0.29 17.34
CA ARG A 151 9.22 0.74 18.61
C ARG A 151 8.04 1.67 18.43
N LEU A 152 8.08 2.53 17.42
CA LEU A 152 6.99 3.44 17.14
C LEU A 152 5.77 2.74 16.53
N LEU A 153 5.98 1.71 15.70
CA LEU A 153 4.90 0.87 15.20
C LEU A 153 4.24 0.08 16.33
N GLU A 154 5.03 -0.47 17.26
CA GLU A 154 4.54 -1.13 18.48
C GLU A 154 3.70 -0.18 19.33
N ASP A 155 4.22 1.01 19.65
CA ASP A 155 3.53 2.03 20.43
C ASP A 155 2.22 2.50 19.76
N ILE A 156 2.20 2.65 18.42
CA ILE A 156 0.95 2.93 17.70
C ILE A 156 -0.03 1.74 17.83
N ALA A 157 0.42 0.51 17.66
CA ALA A 157 -0.43 -0.69 17.77
C ALA A 157 -1.02 -0.87 19.18
N GLU A 158 -0.25 -0.58 20.23
CA GLU A 158 -0.68 -0.64 21.63
C GLU A 158 -1.84 0.32 21.96
N THR A 159 -2.04 1.38 21.17
CA THR A 159 -3.20 2.28 21.31
C THR A 159 -4.50 1.75 20.70
N GLY A 160 -4.47 0.55 20.09
CA GLY A 160 -5.61 -0.07 19.43
C GLY A 160 -5.72 0.22 17.93
N VAL A 161 -4.74 0.90 17.34
CA VAL A 161 -4.63 1.10 15.88
C VAL A 161 -4.20 -0.22 15.23
N ASN A 162 -4.92 -0.69 14.20
CA ASN A 162 -4.49 -1.85 13.43
C ASN A 162 -3.32 -1.45 12.51
N VAL A 163 -2.11 -1.94 12.80
CA VAL A 163 -0.92 -1.60 12.02
C VAL A 163 -0.61 -2.71 11.02
N PHE A 164 -0.61 -2.39 9.73
CA PHE A 164 -0.30 -3.29 8.63
C PHE A 164 1.06 -2.95 8.04
N THR A 165 1.90 -3.97 7.87
CA THR A 165 3.14 -3.90 7.10
C THR A 165 3.20 -5.04 6.09
N ILE A 166 4.09 -4.91 5.12
CA ILE A 166 4.28 -5.89 4.05
C ILE A 166 5.27 -6.96 4.48
N ALA A 167 5.14 -8.19 3.97
CA ALA A 167 6.13 -9.24 4.24
C ALA A 167 7.51 -8.96 3.58
N GLY A 168 7.52 -8.20 2.49
CA GLY A 168 8.70 -7.92 1.66
C GLY A 168 8.65 -8.67 0.33
N ASN A 169 9.38 -8.15 -0.66
CA ASN A 169 9.53 -8.72 -2.00
C ASN A 169 10.94 -9.29 -2.23
N GLY A 170 11.68 -9.55 -1.15
CA GLY A 170 13.01 -10.16 -1.18
C GLY A 170 13.04 -11.69 -1.20
N GLY A 171 11.88 -12.35 -1.34
CA GLY A 171 11.76 -13.81 -1.33
C GLY A 171 12.05 -14.46 0.03
N SER A 172 12.22 -15.78 0.04
CA SER A 172 12.33 -16.60 1.26
C SER A 172 13.60 -16.36 2.09
N GLY A 173 14.63 -15.74 1.50
CA GLY A 173 15.88 -15.40 2.18
C GLY A 173 15.82 -14.11 3.00
N MET A 174 14.69 -13.39 2.95
CA MET A 174 14.51 -12.06 3.52
C MET A 174 13.30 -12.01 4.45
N VAL A 175 13.39 -11.14 5.44
CA VAL A 175 12.29 -10.74 6.31
C VAL A 175 12.20 -9.22 6.28
N ASN A 176 11.02 -8.65 6.04
CA ASN A 176 10.86 -7.21 6.25
C ASN A 176 11.15 -6.88 7.73
N THR A 177 12.10 -5.98 7.97
CA THR A 177 12.55 -5.53 9.29
C THR A 177 11.38 -5.06 10.16
N TYR A 178 10.36 -4.44 9.56
CA TYR A 178 9.21 -3.95 10.34
C TYR A 178 8.29 -5.08 10.81
N SER A 179 8.40 -6.29 10.27
CA SER A 179 7.65 -7.48 10.72
C SER A 179 8.08 -7.97 12.12
N PHE A 180 9.23 -7.52 12.63
CA PHE A 180 9.65 -7.81 14.00
C PHE A 180 8.84 -7.04 15.04
N ALA A 181 8.15 -5.96 14.66
CA ALA A 181 7.30 -5.20 15.57
C ALA A 181 6.16 -6.07 16.14
N SER A 182 5.94 -5.98 17.44
CA SER A 182 4.81 -6.58 18.15
C SER A 182 3.51 -5.83 17.84
N GLY A 183 2.39 -6.55 17.78
CA GLY A 183 1.09 -5.96 17.43
C GLY A 183 0.91 -5.58 15.95
N VAL A 184 1.96 -5.69 15.13
CA VAL A 184 1.89 -5.42 13.69
C VAL A 184 1.42 -6.65 12.91
N ILE A 185 0.51 -6.43 11.98
CA ILE A 185 0.01 -7.43 11.03
C ILE A 185 0.93 -7.41 9.80
N THR A 186 1.73 -8.46 9.64
CA THR A 186 2.58 -8.62 8.45
C THR A 186 1.83 -9.39 7.39
N VAL A 187 1.70 -8.80 6.21
CA VAL A 187 0.87 -9.33 5.14
C VAL A 187 1.72 -9.89 4.00
N GLY A 188 1.57 -11.20 3.76
CA GLY A 188 2.12 -11.92 2.62
C GLY A 188 1.12 -12.04 1.46
N ALA A 189 1.53 -12.73 0.40
CA ALA A 189 0.68 -12.99 -0.76
C ALA A 189 -0.20 -14.24 -0.57
N SER A 190 -1.40 -14.21 -1.13
CA SER A 190 -2.29 -15.38 -1.20
C SER A 190 -2.04 -16.26 -2.42
N GLU A 191 -1.44 -15.71 -3.48
CA GLU A 191 -1.23 -16.39 -4.75
C GLU A 191 -0.15 -17.47 -4.64
N GLU A 192 -0.46 -18.65 -5.16
CA GLU A 192 0.51 -19.74 -5.27
C GLU A 192 1.67 -19.37 -6.20
N GLY A 193 2.88 -19.84 -5.88
CA GLY A 193 4.08 -19.62 -6.69
C GLY A 193 4.78 -18.28 -6.43
N LEU A 194 4.18 -17.36 -5.68
CA LEU A 194 4.82 -16.09 -5.33
C LEU A 194 5.78 -16.18 -4.16
N GLN A 195 5.90 -17.32 -3.47
CA GLN A 195 6.74 -17.45 -2.26
C GLN A 195 8.24 -17.24 -2.53
N HIS A 196 8.67 -17.36 -3.79
CA HIS A 196 10.04 -17.06 -4.20
C HIS A 196 10.31 -15.56 -4.41
N PHE A 197 9.25 -14.77 -4.62
CA PHE A 197 9.33 -13.33 -4.84
C PHE A 197 8.88 -12.56 -3.60
N ILE A 198 7.75 -12.93 -3.00
CA ILE A 198 7.22 -12.36 -1.78
C ILE A 198 7.67 -13.21 -0.60
N SER A 199 8.25 -12.56 0.40
CA SER A 199 8.77 -13.22 1.58
C SER A 199 7.64 -13.95 2.31
N GLU A 200 7.80 -15.25 2.48
CA GLU A 200 6.92 -16.11 3.26
C GLU A 200 7.73 -16.66 4.44
N ASN A 201 7.45 -16.13 5.63
CA ASN A 201 8.22 -16.43 6.83
C ASN A 201 7.30 -16.40 8.06
N VAL A 202 7.88 -16.70 9.22
CA VAL A 202 7.16 -16.92 10.48
C VAL A 202 6.47 -15.68 11.06
N PHE A 203 6.78 -14.50 10.54
CA PHE A 203 6.15 -13.25 10.96
C PHE A 203 4.93 -12.91 10.11
N VAL A 204 4.71 -13.57 8.97
CA VAL A 204 3.51 -13.40 8.15
C VAL A 204 2.29 -13.89 8.93
N SER A 205 1.42 -12.96 9.31
CA SER A 205 0.22 -13.23 10.12
C SER A 205 -1.08 -13.13 9.32
N ALA A 206 -1.04 -12.52 8.13
CA ALA A 206 -2.15 -12.48 7.19
C ALA A 206 -1.67 -12.68 5.75
N ARG A 207 -2.58 -13.12 4.87
CA ARG A 207 -2.35 -13.23 3.43
C ARG A 207 -3.48 -12.56 2.68
N ALA A 208 -3.14 -11.84 1.62
CA ALA A 208 -4.10 -11.21 0.73
C ALA A 208 -3.57 -11.20 -0.70
N ARG A 209 -4.46 -10.90 -1.64
CA ARG A 209 -4.11 -10.77 -3.06
C ARG A 209 -3.02 -9.72 -3.24
N ALA A 210 -1.94 -10.10 -3.90
CA ALA A 210 -0.76 -9.29 -4.15
C ALA A 210 -0.55 -8.99 -5.64
N VAL A 211 -1.34 -9.61 -6.54
CA VAL A 211 -1.22 -9.50 -7.99
C VAL A 211 -2.51 -9.00 -8.63
N TYR A 212 -2.37 -7.92 -9.37
CA TYR A 212 -3.47 -7.22 -10.01
C TYR A 212 -3.12 -6.91 -11.46
N GLN A 213 -4.07 -7.19 -12.35
CA GLN A 213 -4.00 -6.84 -13.75
C GLN A 213 -4.97 -5.68 -13.95
N PRO A 214 -4.50 -4.48 -14.32
CA PRO A 214 -5.42 -3.42 -14.70
C PRO A 214 -6.35 -3.87 -15.82
N VAL A 215 -7.64 -3.53 -15.71
CA VAL A 215 -8.67 -3.86 -16.70
C VAL A 215 -9.44 -2.60 -17.07
N LEU A 216 -9.61 -2.37 -18.37
CA LEU A 216 -10.44 -1.27 -18.85
C LEU A 216 -11.91 -1.51 -18.49
N VAL A 217 -12.52 -0.55 -17.81
CA VAL A 217 -13.95 -0.53 -17.53
C VAL A 217 -14.64 0.33 -18.59
N ARG A 218 -15.77 -0.17 -19.09
CA ARG A 218 -16.64 0.53 -20.05
C ARG A 218 -18.03 0.66 -19.47
N ASP A 219 -18.75 1.71 -19.86
CA ASP A 219 -20.15 1.88 -19.50
C ASP A 219 -21.08 0.95 -20.33
N GLY A 220 -22.39 1.05 -20.08
CA GLY A 220 -23.39 0.25 -20.79
C GLY A 220 -23.51 0.55 -22.30
N ALA A 221 -22.93 1.65 -22.79
CA ALA A 221 -22.85 2.00 -24.20
C ALA A 221 -21.50 1.59 -24.84
N GLY A 222 -20.60 0.98 -24.06
CA GLY A 222 -19.26 0.59 -24.51
C GLY A 222 -18.23 1.73 -24.48
N VAL A 223 -18.55 2.86 -23.87
CA VAL A 223 -17.63 4.01 -23.74
C VAL A 223 -16.64 3.75 -22.60
N PRO A 224 -15.32 3.95 -22.81
CA PRO A 224 -14.32 3.86 -21.76
C PRO A 224 -14.64 4.82 -20.60
N VAL A 225 -14.67 4.30 -19.37
CA VAL A 225 -14.86 5.14 -18.16
C VAL A 225 -13.60 5.25 -17.32
N GLY A 226 -12.71 4.26 -17.39
CA GLY A 226 -11.46 4.24 -16.63
C GLY A 226 -10.92 2.82 -16.45
N TYR A 227 -9.98 2.64 -15.53
CA TYR A 227 -9.37 1.35 -15.24
C TYR A 227 -9.68 0.86 -13.83
N ASP A 228 -10.06 -0.42 -13.76
CA ASP A 228 -10.10 -1.23 -12.56
C ASP A 228 -8.67 -1.71 -12.26
N LEU A 229 -8.19 -1.38 -11.07
CA LEU A 229 -6.88 -1.77 -10.58
C LEU A 229 -6.97 -2.85 -9.48
N ASP A 230 -8.06 -2.95 -8.72
CA ASP A 230 -8.14 -3.84 -7.56
C ASP A 230 -8.95 -5.13 -7.82
N GLY A 231 -9.63 -5.20 -8.96
CA GLY A 231 -10.41 -6.33 -9.44
C GLY A 231 -11.85 -6.38 -8.95
N ASP A 232 -12.40 -5.29 -8.38
CA ASP A 232 -13.80 -5.23 -7.95
C ASP A 232 -14.78 -4.79 -9.06
N ASN A 233 -14.26 -4.55 -10.29
CA ASN A 233 -14.95 -4.06 -11.49
C ASN A 233 -15.38 -2.59 -11.43
N CYS A 234 -14.85 -1.80 -10.49
CA CYS A 234 -14.97 -0.35 -10.48
C CYS A 234 -13.79 0.31 -11.20
N ALA A 235 -13.96 1.55 -11.65
CA ALA A 235 -12.86 2.32 -12.21
C ALA A 235 -12.22 3.19 -11.12
N GLU A 236 -11.07 2.77 -10.59
CA GLU A 236 -10.29 3.56 -9.62
C GLU A 236 -9.57 4.72 -10.30
N VAL A 237 -9.19 4.54 -11.57
CA VAL A 237 -8.52 5.56 -12.37
C VAL A 237 -9.45 5.99 -13.50
N PRO A 238 -10.12 7.15 -13.38
CA PRO A 238 -10.98 7.67 -14.45
C PRO A 238 -10.20 7.88 -15.74
N ILE A 239 -10.86 7.66 -16.88
CA ILE A 239 -10.24 7.82 -18.21
C ILE A 239 -9.70 9.24 -18.43
N SER A 240 -10.35 10.25 -17.83
CA SER A 240 -9.95 11.66 -17.90
C SER A 240 -8.67 11.98 -17.14
N CYS A 241 -8.16 11.05 -16.32
CA CYS A 241 -6.94 11.21 -15.55
C CYS A 241 -5.71 10.62 -16.26
N LEU A 242 -5.89 9.96 -17.41
CA LEU A 242 -4.81 9.33 -18.16
C LEU A 242 -3.98 10.36 -18.92
N THR A 243 -2.68 10.11 -19.05
CA THR A 243 -1.73 11.04 -19.69
C THR A 243 -2.05 11.34 -21.15
N GLY A 244 -2.52 10.34 -21.90
CA GLY A 244 -2.95 10.45 -23.30
C GLY A 244 -4.47 10.53 -23.46
N TYR A 245 -5.18 11.08 -22.47
CA TYR A 245 -6.63 11.28 -22.54
C TYR A 245 -7.04 12.18 -23.72
N SER A 246 -8.04 11.73 -24.48
CA SER A 246 -8.76 12.56 -25.46
C SER A 246 -10.23 12.12 -25.48
N PRO A 247 -11.21 13.05 -25.48
CA PRO A 247 -12.63 12.71 -25.45
C PRO A 247 -13.11 11.81 -26.61
N GLU A 248 -12.41 11.84 -27.74
CA GLU A 248 -12.76 11.07 -28.94
C GLU A 248 -12.07 9.70 -29.00
N ARG A 249 -11.12 9.44 -28.10
CA ARG A 249 -10.32 8.22 -28.10
C ARG A 249 -11.14 7.06 -27.52
N MET A 250 -11.23 5.96 -28.26
CA MET A 250 -12.00 4.77 -27.86
C MET A 250 -11.16 3.49 -27.78
N ASP A 251 -9.94 3.53 -28.29
CA ASP A 251 -9.03 2.41 -28.52
C ASP A 251 -8.05 2.16 -27.35
N TYR A 252 -8.49 2.47 -26.13
CA TYR A 252 -7.73 2.16 -24.91
C TYR A 252 -7.52 0.64 -24.76
N PRO A 253 -6.34 0.20 -24.31
CA PRO A 253 -6.02 -1.21 -24.16
C PRO A 253 -6.88 -1.87 -23.08
N GLU A 254 -7.55 -2.97 -23.38
CA GLU A 254 -8.41 -3.65 -22.41
C GLU A 254 -7.65 -4.16 -21.18
N ARG A 255 -6.39 -4.57 -21.38
CA ARG A 255 -5.48 -5.06 -20.35
C ARG A 255 -4.07 -4.52 -20.63
N PRO A 256 -3.73 -3.32 -20.14
CA PRO A 256 -2.39 -2.77 -20.33
C PRO A 256 -1.36 -3.66 -19.61
N TRP A 257 -0.16 -3.72 -20.18
CA TRP A 257 0.98 -4.38 -19.53
C TRP A 257 1.65 -3.32 -18.64
N SER A 258 2.10 -3.55 -17.41
CA SER A 258 2.43 -4.78 -16.69
C SER A 258 1.50 -5.08 -15.50
N LEU A 259 1.50 -6.34 -15.05
CA LEU A 259 0.90 -6.72 -13.77
C LEU A 259 1.48 -5.88 -12.62
N LEU A 260 0.60 -5.36 -11.77
CA LEU A 260 0.97 -4.87 -10.44
C LEU A 260 1.19 -6.09 -9.55
N LYS A 261 2.40 -6.28 -9.06
CA LYS A 261 2.74 -7.39 -8.17
C LYS A 261 3.60 -6.93 -7.00
N GLY A 262 3.27 -7.40 -5.81
CA GLY A 262 4.08 -7.16 -4.62
C GLY A 262 3.26 -7.19 -3.34
N SER A 263 3.92 -7.52 -2.23
CA SER A 263 3.31 -7.49 -0.90
C SER A 263 2.78 -6.11 -0.51
N SER A 264 3.32 -5.03 -1.11
CA SER A 264 2.78 -3.66 -1.05
C SER A 264 1.30 -3.52 -1.37
N PHE A 265 0.76 -4.41 -2.19
CA PHE A 265 -0.66 -4.43 -2.57
C PHE A 265 -1.49 -5.40 -1.72
N ALA A 266 -0.84 -6.35 -1.05
CA ALA A 266 -1.50 -7.28 -0.14
C ALA A 266 -1.88 -6.60 1.18
N ALA A 267 -0.98 -5.78 1.75
CA ALA A 267 -1.23 -5.08 3.01
C ALA A 267 -2.50 -4.19 3.00
N PRO A 268 -2.69 -3.26 2.04
CA PRO A 268 -3.91 -2.47 1.97
C PRO A 268 -5.16 -3.33 1.72
N GLN A 269 -5.03 -4.44 0.98
CA GLN A 269 -6.17 -5.32 0.74
C GLN A 269 -6.58 -6.13 1.99
N ALA A 270 -5.63 -6.61 2.77
CA ALA A 270 -5.91 -7.25 4.06
C ALA A 270 -6.62 -6.26 5.01
N LEU A 271 -6.19 -4.99 5.00
CA LEU A 271 -6.87 -3.94 5.75
C LEU A 271 -8.30 -3.72 5.25
N LYS A 272 -8.51 -3.58 3.94
CA LYS A 272 -9.85 -3.37 3.34
C LYS A 272 -10.79 -4.52 3.75
N HIS A 273 -10.30 -5.76 3.69
CA HIS A 273 -11.06 -6.93 4.13
C HIS A 273 -11.39 -6.91 5.63
N LEU A 274 -10.45 -6.48 6.48
CA LEU A 274 -10.69 -6.39 7.92
C LEU A 274 -11.74 -5.33 8.27
N LEU A 275 -11.69 -4.15 7.66
CA LEU A 275 -12.51 -3.00 8.04
C LEU A 275 -13.89 -2.99 7.37
N ALA A 276 -13.95 -3.28 6.08
CA ALA A 276 -15.18 -3.18 5.28
C ALA A 276 -15.74 -4.55 4.86
N GLY A 277 -14.96 -5.62 5.01
CA GLY A 277 -15.31 -6.95 4.50
C GLY A 277 -14.86 -7.17 3.05
N GLY A 278 -15.17 -8.34 2.50
CA GLY A 278 -14.82 -8.73 1.12
C GLY A 278 -15.87 -8.38 0.06
N ALA A 279 -16.72 -7.38 0.29
CA ALA A 279 -17.76 -7.02 -0.66
C ALA A 279 -17.18 -6.28 -1.89
N ASN A 280 -17.78 -6.49 -3.07
CA ASN A 280 -17.54 -5.64 -4.23
C ASN A 280 -18.31 -4.34 -4.03
N TYR A 281 -17.62 -3.20 -4.01
CA TYR A 281 -18.21 -1.92 -3.64
C TYR A 281 -18.80 -1.14 -4.82
N CYS A 282 -18.82 -1.75 -6.00
CA CYS A 282 -19.50 -1.24 -7.17
C CYS A 282 -21.02 -1.27 -6.99
N GLN A 283 -21.57 -0.25 -6.34
CA GLN A 283 -22.98 0.07 -6.44
C GLN A 283 -23.24 0.82 -7.74
N SER A 284 -23.64 0.06 -8.76
CA SER A 284 -24.47 0.42 -9.91
C SER A 284 -24.73 1.93 -10.13
N SER A 285 -23.81 2.63 -10.77
CA SER A 285 -24.15 3.84 -11.53
C SER A 285 -24.80 3.52 -12.89
N ALA A 286 -24.87 2.23 -13.27
CA ALA A 286 -25.40 1.76 -14.55
C ALA A 286 -26.84 1.17 -14.51
N GLN A 287 -27.53 1.16 -13.37
CA GLN A 287 -28.94 0.73 -13.29
C GLN A 287 -29.84 1.87 -12.83
N GLY A 288 -30.13 2.80 -13.73
CA GLY A 288 -30.98 3.94 -13.41
C GLY A 288 -31.40 4.76 -14.61
N LYS A 289 -32.03 4.11 -15.61
CA LYS A 289 -33.04 4.65 -16.53
C LYS A 289 -33.41 3.56 -17.55
N ARG A 290 -34.47 2.81 -17.26
CA ARG A 290 -35.36 2.28 -18.30
C ARG A 290 -36.60 3.14 -18.30
#